data_AF-A0A832UWT3-F1
#
_entry.id   AF-A0A832UWT3-F1
#
_cell.length_a   1.000
_cell.length_b   1.000
_cell.length_c   1.000
_cell.angle_alpha   90.00
_cell.angle_beta   90.00
_cell.angle_gamma   90.00
#
_symmetry.space_group_name_H-M   'P 1'
#
loop_
_entity.id
_entity.type
_entity.pdbx_description
1 polymer ?
#
loop_
_entity_poly.entity_id
_entity_poly.type
_entity_poly.pdbx_seq_one_letter_code
_entity_poly.pdbx_strand_id
1 'polypeptide(L)' 'MKCKATIEILFDEETVLGSPTIGKYMVRYFDEDDEPVGGSFHETIQEAHDDVLDYQKTHNKDNS' A
#
# COMPACT_ATOMS: atom_id res chain seq x y z
N MET A 1 -17.19 -2.39 7.57
CA MET A 1 -15.97 -1.87 8.22
C MET A 1 -15.18 -1.05 7.19
N LYS A 2 -13.97 -0.55 7.46
CA LYS A 2 -13.18 0.23 6.48
C LYS A 2 -11.89 -0.51 6.13
N CYS A 3 -11.69 -0.81 4.84
CA CYS A 3 -10.40 -1.33 4.38
C CYS A 3 -9.30 -0.26 4.54
N LYS A 4 -8.07 -0.68 4.83
CA LYS A 4 -6.94 0.22 5.09
C LYS A 4 -5.76 -0.09 4.18
N ALA A 5 -4.97 0.94 3.90
CA ALA A 5 -3.68 0.78 3.25
C ALA A 5 -2.62 1.60 3.97
N THR A 6 -1.39 1.11 4.03
CA THR A 6 -0.26 1.76 4.71
C THR A 6 0.91 1.93 3.76
N ILE A 7 1.60 3.07 3.85
CA ILE A 7 2.85 3.32 3.12
C ILE A 7 4.02 2.94 4.03
N GLU A 8 4.81 1.97 3.61
CA GLU A 8 6.09 1.58 4.19
C GLU A 8 7.21 2.24 3.39
N ILE A 9 8.16 2.88 4.06
CA ILE A 9 9.37 3.44 3.41
C ILE A 9 10.42 2.34 3.40
N LEU A 10 10.89 1.99 2.20
CA LEU A 10 11.95 1.02 1.98
C LEU A 10 13.27 1.76 1.93
N PHE A 11 14.21 1.39 2.80
CA PHE A 11 15.55 1.97 2.77
C PHE A 11 16.39 1.33 1.66
N ASP A 12 17.31 2.11 1.08
CA ASP A 12 18.27 1.57 0.10
C ASP A 12 18.98 0.34 0.70
N GLU A 13 19.05 -0.75 -0.07
CA GLU A 13 19.57 -2.08 0.30
C GLU A 13 18.60 -3.01 1.07
N GLU A 14 17.35 -2.60 1.36
CA GLU A 14 16.35 -3.53 1.88
C GLU A 14 15.85 -4.48 0.78
N THR A 15 15.99 -5.77 1.01
CA THR A 15 15.44 -6.80 0.13
C THR A 15 14.03 -7.16 0.56
N VAL A 16 13.03 -6.81 -0.26
CA VAL A 16 11.68 -7.37 -0.12
C VAL A 16 11.58 -8.59 -1.02
N LEU A 17 11.29 -9.76 -0.42
CA LEU A 17 11.17 -11.04 -1.12
C LEU A 17 12.38 -11.41 -2.01
N GLY A 18 13.59 -11.01 -1.61
CA GLY A 18 14.84 -11.35 -2.30
C GLY A 18 15.12 -10.55 -3.59
N SER A 19 14.29 -9.56 -3.93
CA SER A 19 14.57 -8.61 -5.01
C SER A 19 15.04 -7.28 -4.42
N PRO A 20 16.07 -6.63 -5.00
CA PRO A 20 16.39 -5.25 -4.65
C PRO A 20 15.20 -4.39 -5.06
N THR A 21 14.61 -3.68 -4.11
CA THR A 21 13.47 -2.83 -4.40
C THR A 21 13.96 -1.56 -5.07
N ILE A 22 13.59 -1.40 -6.35
CA ILE A 22 13.70 -0.14 -7.08
C ILE A 22 12.74 0.93 -6.53
N GLY A 23 11.68 0.49 -5.83
CA GLY A 23 10.69 1.36 -5.21
C GLY A 23 11.08 1.73 -3.79
N LYS A 24 11.06 3.02 -3.47
CA LYS A 24 11.32 3.58 -2.13
C LYS A 24 10.12 3.45 -1.19
N TYR A 25 8.95 3.10 -1.74
CA TYR A 25 7.69 3.05 -1.00
C TYR A 25 6.94 1.77 -1.34
N MET A 26 6.51 1.02 -0.33
CA MET A 26 5.61 -0.12 -0.48
C MET A 26 4.26 0.25 0.13
N VAL A 27 3.20 0.16 -0.66
CA VAL A 27 1.84 0.25 -0.15
C VAL A 27 1.38 -1.16 0.18
N ARG A 28 0.93 -1.39 1.42
CA ARG A 28 0.33 -2.65 1.85
C ARG A 28 -1.17 -2.46 2.04
N TYR A 29 -1.96 -3.36 1.48
CA TYR A 29 -3.42 -3.34 1.56
C TYR A 29 -3.91 -4.33 2.59
N PHE A 30 -4.94 -3.95 3.34
CA PHE A 30 -5.60 -4.80 4.32
C PHE A 30 -7.11 -4.74 4.15
N ASP A 31 -7.75 -5.89 4.35
CA ASP A 31 -9.20 -6.00 4.36
C ASP A 31 -9.82 -5.44 5.66
N GLU A 32 -11.11 -5.69 5.83
CA GLU A 32 -11.87 -5.23 6.98
C GLU A 32 -11.56 -5.94 8.31
N ASP A 33 -10.89 -7.09 8.24
CA ASP A 33 -10.43 -7.88 9.39
C ASP A 33 -8.96 -7.58 9.72
N ASP A 34 -8.39 -6.53 9.13
CA ASP A 34 -6.98 -6.14 9.25
C ASP A 34 -5.99 -7.19 8.71
N GLU A 35 -6.43 -8.11 7.84
CA GLU A 35 -5.59 -9.12 7.23
C GLU A 35 -4.91 -8.58 5.95
N PRO A 36 -3.60 -8.83 5.74
CA PRO A 36 -2.88 -8.33 4.59
C PRO A 36 -3.32 -9.07 3.32
N VAL A 37 -3.98 -8.34 2.41
CA VAL A 37 -4.51 -8.91 1.16
C VAL A 37 -3.63 -8.66 -0.07
N GLY A 38 -2.62 -7.78 0.06
CA GLY A 38 -1.66 -7.53 -1.01
C GLY A 38 -0.81 -6.28 -0.78
N GLY A 39 -0.16 -5.84 -1.85
CA GLY A 39 0.61 -4.60 -1.86
C GLY A 39 1.15 -4.22 -3.24
N SER A 40 1.65 -2.99 -3.35
CA SER A 40 2.27 -2.43 -4.55
C SER A 40 3.55 -1.67 -4.21
N PHE A 41 4.48 -1.59 -5.15
CA PHE A 41 5.74 -0.84 -5.01
C PHE A 41 5.69 0.43 -5.85
N HIS A 42 6.18 1.53 -5.28
CA HIS A 42 6.16 2.85 -5.87
C HIS A 42 7.52 3.53 -5.75
N GLU A 43 7.89 4.34 -6.75
CA GLU A 43 9.15 5.08 -6.76
C GLU A 43 9.03 6.39 -5.96
N THR A 44 7.84 7.00 -5.94
CA THR A 44 7.57 8.27 -5.27
C THR A 44 6.52 8.16 -4.18
N ILE A 45 6.60 9.05 -3.17
CA ILE A 45 5.59 9.12 -2.10
C ILE A 45 4.23 9.57 -2.62
N GLN A 46 4.21 10.33 -3.72
CA GLN A 46 2.97 10.80 -4.34
C GLN A 46 2.19 9.63 -4.95
N GLU A 47 2.85 8.76 -5.70
CA GLU A 47 2.22 7.55 -6.25
C GLU A 47 1.71 6.63 -5.14
N ALA A 48 2.52 6.40 -4.09
CA ALA A 48 2.11 5.61 -2.94
C ALA A 48 0.89 6.22 -2.22
N HIS A 49 0.85 7.55 -2.10
CA HIS A 49 -0.26 8.26 -1.48
C HIS A 49 -1.54 8.18 -2.33
N ASP A 50 -1.43 8.39 -3.64
CA ASP A 50 -2.56 8.32 -4.56
C ASP A 50 -3.16 6.90 -4.58
N ASP A 51 -2.32 5.86 -4.49
CA ASP A 51 -2.73 4.46 -4.39
C ASP A 51 -3.46 4.14 -3.08
N VAL A 52 -2.95 4.61 -1.92
CA VAL A 52 -3.66 4.49 -0.64
C VAL A 52 -5.04 5.15 -0.71
N LEU A 53 -5.11 6.36 -1.28
CA LEU A 53 -6.37 7.08 -1.42
C LEU A 53 -7.34 6.34 -2.35
N ASP A 54 -6.88 5.77 -3.46
CA ASP A 54 -7.72 5.02 -4.39
C ASP A 54 -8.25 3.74 -3.73
N TYR A 55 -7.38 2.96 -3.06
CA TYR A 55 -7.77 1.76 -2.32
C TYR A 55 -8.83 2.08 -1.27
N GLN A 56 -8.60 3.11 -0.46
CA GLN A 56 -9.55 3.53 0.56
C GLN A 56 -10.85 4.09 -0.03
N LYS A 57 -10.84 4.77 -1.19
CA LYS A 57 -12.07 5.27 -1.83
C LYS A 57 -12.89 4.14 -2.45
N THR A 58 -12.24 3.19 -3.10
CA THR A 58 -12.90 2.07 -3.78
C THR A 58 -13.51 1.08 -2.78
N HIS A 59 -12.83 0.82 -1.67
CA HIS A 59 -13.26 -0.16 -0.66
C HIS A 59 -14.02 0.43 0.53
N ASN A 60 -14.11 1.77 0.65
CA ASN A 60 -15.07 2.42 1.55
C ASN A 60 -16.37 2.82 0.84
N LYS A 61 -16.65 2.30 -0.37
CA LYS A 61 -17.96 2.41 -1.02
C LYS A 61 -18.97 1.49 -0.34
N ASP A 62 -19.29 1.82 0.90
CA ASP A 62 -20.58 1.51 1.48
C ASP A 62 -21.11 2.78 2.14
N ASN A 63 -22.39 3.04 1.88
CA ASN A 63 -23.22 4.19 2.28
C ASN A 63 -23.28 5.37 1.28
N SER A 64 -23.89 5.13 0.11
CA SER A 64 -24.84 6.11 -0.43
C SER A 64 -26.09 5.41 -0.95
#